data_AF-A0A9E2Y5T1-F1
#
_entry.id   AF-A0A9E2Y5T1-F1
#
_cell.length_a   1.000
_cell.length_b   1.000
_cell.length_c   1.000
_cell.angle_alpha   90.00
_cell.angle_beta   90.00
_cell.angle_gamma   90.00
#
_symmetry.space_group_name_H-M   'P 1'
#
loop_
_entity.id
_entity.type
_entity.pdbx_description
1 polymer ?
#
loop_
_entity_poly.entity_id
_entity_poly.type
_entity_poly.pdbx_seq_one_letter_code
_entity_poly.pdbx_strand_id
1 'polypeptide(L)'
;MNGRMSFGNVPPDVLAGAVEKLLAKMDESDLAALYQRELSAMPPDVVGAFVEAVFAAFRERGESSEDAAEGSGTTLDAIANRTNGAVAGLLRYALDSPDLLKEATAVFVARHPPMIAMLPAALREALAERFTRSLSSS
;
A
#
# COMPACT_ATOMS: atom_id res chain seq x y z
N MET A 1 -22.76 -8.03 -20.11
CA MET A 1 -22.62 -6.65 -19.56
C MET A 1 -21.52 -6.70 -18.52
N ASN A 2 -20.32 -6.20 -18.85
CA ASN A 2 -19.20 -6.14 -17.88
C ASN A 2 -19.42 -4.93 -16.97
N GLY A 3 -20.03 -5.16 -15.81
CA GLY A 3 -20.04 -4.18 -14.73
C GLY A 3 -18.63 -4.00 -14.20
N ARG A 4 -17.87 -3.05 -14.77
CA ARG A 4 -16.67 -2.53 -14.12
C ARG A 4 -17.14 -1.92 -12.80
N MET A 5 -16.99 -2.66 -11.70
CA MET A 5 -17.12 -2.08 -10.36
C MET A 5 -16.05 -1.00 -10.25
N SER A 6 -16.47 0.25 -10.44
CA SER A 6 -15.65 1.39 -10.08
C SER A 6 -15.54 1.41 -8.56
N PHE A 7 -14.31 1.46 -8.05
CA PHE A 7 -14.01 1.66 -6.63
C PHE A 7 -14.78 2.84 -6.00
N GLY A 8 -15.27 3.79 -6.81
CA GLY A 8 -16.05 4.95 -6.36
C GLY A 8 -17.44 4.68 -5.80
N ASN A 9 -17.96 3.44 -5.80
CA ASN A 9 -19.30 3.14 -5.30
C ASN A 9 -19.36 2.06 -4.20
N VAL A 10 -18.20 1.65 -3.67
CA VAL A 10 -18.10 0.66 -2.59
C VAL A 10 -17.74 1.39 -1.28
N PRO A 11 -18.40 1.10 -0.14
CA PRO A 11 -18.01 1.67 1.14
C PRO A 11 -16.54 1.36 1.46
N PRO A 12 -15.80 2.31 2.05
CA PRO A 12 -14.37 2.13 2.31
C PRO A 12 -14.07 0.92 3.19
N ASP A 13 -14.90 0.62 4.19
CA ASP A 13 -14.74 -0.60 5.03
C ASP A 13 -14.93 -1.90 4.25
N VAL A 14 -15.88 -1.93 3.31
CA VAL A 14 -16.13 -3.09 2.44
C VAL A 14 -14.97 -3.26 1.46
N LEU A 15 -14.46 -2.14 0.93
CA LEU A 15 -13.30 -2.13 0.06
C LEU A 15 -12.04 -2.60 0.79
N ALA A 16 -11.79 -2.09 2.00
CA ALA A 16 -10.65 -2.46 2.83
C ALA A 16 -10.65 -3.96 3.15
N GLY A 17 -11.76 -4.49 3.67
CA GLY A 17 -11.84 -5.92 4.00
C GLY A 17 -11.76 -6.84 2.77
N ALA A 18 -12.21 -6.38 1.61
CA ALA A 18 -12.08 -7.14 0.38
C ALA A 18 -10.67 -7.04 -0.24
N VAL A 19 -10.00 -5.88 -0.10
CA VAL A 19 -8.59 -5.71 -0.48
C VAL A 19 -7.70 -6.53 0.46
N GLU A 20 -7.96 -6.56 1.75
CA GLU A 20 -7.21 -7.40 2.71
C GLU A 20 -7.29 -8.89 2.35
N LYS A 21 -8.50 -9.42 2.09
CA LYS A 21 -8.69 -10.80 1.62
C LYS A 21 -7.99 -11.09 0.29
N LEU A 22 -7.93 -10.09 -0.58
CA LEU A 22 -7.22 -10.19 -1.86
C LEU A 22 -5.71 -10.19 -1.68
N LEU A 23 -5.20 -9.29 -0.85
CA LEU A 23 -3.77 -9.21 -0.51
C LEU A 23 -3.32 -10.51 0.17
N ALA A 24 -4.14 -11.11 1.03
CA ALA A 24 -3.86 -12.42 1.61
C ALA A 24 -3.69 -13.53 0.56
N LYS A 25 -4.37 -13.43 -0.58
CA LYS A 25 -4.25 -14.36 -1.72
C LYS A 25 -3.22 -13.94 -2.76
N MET A 26 -2.63 -12.75 -2.62
CA MET A 26 -1.72 -12.17 -3.59
C MET A 26 -0.29 -12.63 -3.33
N ASP A 27 0.43 -12.93 -4.42
CA ASP A 27 1.87 -13.14 -4.35
C ASP A 27 2.56 -11.83 -3.98
N GLU A 28 3.38 -11.93 -2.96
CA GLU A 28 4.07 -10.82 -2.34
C GLU A 28 5.10 -10.18 -3.27
N SER A 29 5.77 -11.03 -4.05
CA SER A 29 6.77 -10.63 -5.02
C SER A 29 6.13 -9.82 -6.15
N ASP A 30 4.92 -10.20 -6.58
CA ASP A 30 4.15 -9.44 -7.57
C ASP A 30 3.82 -8.03 -7.05
N LEU A 31 3.37 -7.92 -5.79
CA LEU A 31 2.99 -6.64 -5.19
C LEU A 31 4.19 -5.73 -5.04
N ALA A 32 5.30 -6.27 -4.51
CA ALA A 32 6.55 -5.55 -4.34
C ALA A 32 7.11 -5.07 -5.70
N ALA A 33 7.11 -5.93 -6.72
CA ALA A 33 7.58 -5.56 -8.06
C ALA A 33 6.71 -4.47 -8.70
N LEU A 34 5.39 -4.53 -8.53
CA LEU A 34 4.47 -3.51 -9.02
C LEU A 34 4.70 -2.16 -8.34
N TYR A 35 4.75 -2.13 -7.01
CA TYR A 35 5.06 -0.91 -6.29
C TYR A 35 6.44 -0.40 -6.67
N GLN A 36 7.48 -1.24 -6.71
CA GLN A 36 8.83 -0.82 -7.09
C GLN A 36 8.89 -0.14 -8.46
N ARG A 37 8.15 -0.65 -9.45
CA ARG A 37 8.06 -0.04 -10.79
C ARG A 37 7.31 1.30 -10.78
N GLU A 38 6.21 1.37 -10.04
CA GLU A 38 5.27 2.49 -10.11
C GLU A 38 5.52 3.56 -9.04
N LEU A 39 6.37 3.30 -8.05
CA LEU A 39 6.68 4.21 -6.94
C LEU A 39 7.31 5.52 -7.43
N SER A 40 8.14 5.46 -8.47
CA SER A 40 8.68 6.67 -9.12
C SER A 40 7.62 7.48 -9.88
N ALA A 41 6.47 6.87 -10.21
CA ALA A 41 5.33 7.52 -10.85
C ALA A 41 4.24 7.93 -9.85
N MET A 42 4.39 7.62 -8.56
CA MET A 42 3.42 8.00 -7.54
C MET A 42 3.50 9.50 -7.21
N PRO A 43 2.35 10.17 -7.03
CA PRO A 43 2.30 11.52 -6.51
C PRO A 43 2.92 11.61 -5.10
N PRO A 44 3.57 12.72 -4.73
CA PRO A 44 4.15 12.89 -3.39
C PRO A 44 3.11 12.82 -2.26
N ASP A 45 1.86 13.22 -2.52
CA ASP A 45 0.74 13.06 -1.59
C ASP A 45 0.42 11.58 -1.32
N VAL A 46 0.40 10.77 -2.38
CA VAL A 46 0.17 9.33 -2.29
C VAL A 46 1.32 8.65 -1.56
N VAL A 47 2.56 9.03 -1.88
CA VAL A 47 3.75 8.54 -1.18
C VAL A 47 3.68 8.88 0.31
N GLY A 48 3.31 10.11 0.66
CA GLY A 48 3.15 10.53 2.06
C GLY A 48 2.12 9.69 2.81
N ALA A 49 0.94 9.50 2.24
CA ALA A 49 -0.11 8.67 2.84
C ALA A 49 0.28 7.19 2.91
N PHE A 50 1.03 6.69 1.93
CA PHE A 50 1.54 5.32 1.97
C PHE A 50 2.60 5.14 3.06
N VAL A 51 3.48 6.12 3.28
CA VAL A 51 4.41 6.14 4.44
C VAL A 51 3.64 6.11 5.77
N GLU A 52 2.59 6.91 5.90
CA GLU A 52 1.73 6.87 7.09
C GLU A 52 1.06 5.50 7.29
N ALA A 53 0.67 4.84 6.20
CA ALA A 53 0.12 3.50 6.22
C ALA A 53 1.16 2.43 6.62
N VAL A 54 2.41 2.56 6.16
CA VAL A 54 3.52 1.70 6.59
C VAL A 54 3.74 1.83 8.10
N PHE A 55 3.82 3.05 8.64
CA PHE A 55 3.93 3.25 10.09
C PHE A 55 2.71 2.77 10.88
N ALA A 56 1.53 2.86 10.29
CA ALA A 56 0.34 2.29 10.91
C ALA A 56 0.43 0.77 10.98
N ALA A 57 0.83 0.10 9.90
CA ALA A 57 1.05 -1.36 9.87
C ALA A 57 2.09 -1.81 10.90
N PHE A 58 3.23 -1.12 11.02
CA PHE A 58 4.20 -1.39 12.09
C PHE A 58 3.58 -1.29 13.49
N ARG A 59 2.79 -0.24 13.74
CA ARG A 59 2.09 -0.10 15.02
C ARG A 59 1.06 -1.19 15.27
N GLU A 60 0.37 -1.67 14.24
CA GLU A 60 -0.57 -2.79 14.37
C GLU A 60 0.13 -4.10 14.72
N ARG A 61 1.39 -4.26 14.29
CA ARG A 61 2.26 -5.38 14.69
C ARG A 61 2.83 -5.25 16.11
N GLY A 62 2.65 -4.09 16.74
CA GLY A 62 3.26 -3.78 18.04
C GLY A 62 4.73 -3.36 17.94
N GLU A 63 5.22 -3.07 16.74
CA GLU A 63 6.56 -2.57 16.50
C GLU A 63 6.62 -1.04 16.62
N SER A 64 7.77 -0.49 17.05
CA SER A 64 7.92 0.96 17.12
C SER A 64 8.25 1.53 15.74
N SER A 65 7.77 2.75 15.48
CA SER A 65 8.17 3.51 14.30
C SER A 65 9.70 3.75 14.24
N GLU A 66 10.40 3.65 15.37
CA GLU A 66 11.87 3.67 15.44
C GLU A 66 12.48 2.40 14.82
N ASP A 67 11.95 1.21 15.11
CA ASP A 67 12.39 -0.05 14.51
C ASP A 67 12.22 -0.03 12.98
N ALA A 68 11.12 0.56 12.50
CA ALA A 68 10.87 0.76 11.08
C ALA A 68 11.91 1.67 10.40
N ALA A 69 12.26 2.76 11.07
CA ALA A 69 13.27 3.70 10.58
C ALA A 69 14.65 3.04 10.57
N GLU A 70 15.00 2.32 11.64
CA GLU A 70 16.26 1.60 11.76
C GLU A 70 16.39 0.49 10.70
N GLY A 71 15.33 -0.32 10.52
CA GLY A 71 15.28 -1.36 9.50
C GLY A 71 15.44 -0.82 8.08
N SER A 72 14.98 0.41 7.83
CA SER A 72 15.16 1.09 6.56
C SER A 72 16.48 1.84 6.40
N GLY A 73 17.37 1.76 7.40
CA GLY A 73 18.68 2.40 7.40
C GLY A 73 18.62 3.92 7.52
N THR A 74 17.58 4.45 8.16
CA THR A 74 17.37 5.89 8.34
C THR A 74 16.86 6.22 9.74
N THR A 75 16.48 7.49 9.99
CA THR A 75 15.92 7.92 11.26
C THR A 75 14.47 8.38 11.09
N LEU A 76 13.70 8.24 12.16
CA LEU A 76 12.31 8.69 12.21
C LEU A 76 12.20 10.19 11.91
N ASP A 77 13.14 10.99 12.40
CA ASP A 77 13.25 12.42 12.11
C ASP A 77 13.49 12.69 10.62
N ALA A 78 14.36 11.92 9.96
CA ALA A 78 14.63 12.08 8.53
C ALA A 78 13.39 11.72 7.67
N ILE A 79 12.62 10.71 8.09
CA ILE A 79 11.35 10.33 7.45
C ILE A 79 10.27 11.40 7.72
N ALA A 80 10.17 11.90 8.95
CA ALA A 80 9.22 12.95 9.33
C ALA A 80 9.49 14.26 8.56
N ASN A 81 10.76 14.60 8.37
CA ASN A 81 11.22 15.71 7.53
C ASN A 81 11.12 15.42 6.02
N ARG A 82 10.55 14.27 5.62
CA ARG A 82 10.40 13.79 4.25
C ARG A 82 11.68 13.91 3.41
N THR A 83 12.81 13.60 4.03
CA THR A 83 14.10 13.58 3.33
C THR A 83 14.01 12.54 2.22
N ASN A 84 14.26 12.95 0.96
CA ASN A 84 14.07 12.08 -0.22
C ASN A 84 14.72 10.69 -0.06
N GLY A 85 15.91 10.61 0.53
CA GLY A 85 16.59 9.34 0.80
C GLY A 85 15.97 8.50 1.92
N ALA A 86 15.42 9.13 2.95
CA ALA A 86 14.82 8.45 4.10
C ALA A 86 13.46 7.82 3.74
N VAL A 87 12.62 8.58 3.02
CA VAL A 87 11.33 8.08 2.51
C VAL A 87 11.55 6.94 1.52
N ALA A 88 12.49 7.10 0.58
CA ALA A 88 12.82 6.03 -0.35
C ALA A 88 13.37 4.78 0.36
N GLY A 89 14.17 4.96 1.42
CA GLY A 89 14.67 3.88 2.26
C GLY A 89 13.54 3.11 2.95
N LEU A 90 12.62 3.82 3.61
CA LEU A 90 11.46 3.20 4.28
C LEU A 90 10.57 2.43 3.31
N LEU A 91 10.28 3.03 2.16
CA LEU A 91 9.46 2.36 1.16
C LEU A 91 10.17 1.13 0.61
N ARG A 92 11.49 1.21 0.39
CA ARG A 92 12.25 0.04 -0.07
C ARG A 92 12.27 -1.07 0.97
N TYR A 93 12.38 -0.73 2.25
CA TYR A 93 12.23 -1.69 3.34
C TYR A 93 10.85 -2.35 3.33
N ALA A 94 9.78 -1.56 3.16
CA ALA A 94 8.43 -2.09 3.04
C ALA A 94 8.28 -3.00 1.81
N LEU A 95 8.95 -2.71 0.70
CA LEU A 95 8.96 -3.58 -0.48
C LEU A 95 9.75 -4.88 -0.29
N ASP A 96 10.77 -4.85 0.55
CA ASP A 96 11.55 -6.04 0.94
C ASP A 96 10.81 -6.89 1.99
N SER A 97 9.86 -6.27 2.71
CA SER A 97 9.04 -6.89 3.76
C SER A 97 7.62 -7.17 3.26
N PRO A 98 7.37 -8.35 2.71
CA PRO A 98 6.15 -8.61 1.95
C PRO A 98 4.86 -8.56 2.78
N ASP A 99 4.88 -9.08 4.01
CA ASP A 99 3.76 -9.00 4.93
C ASP A 99 3.45 -7.52 5.28
N LEU A 100 4.50 -6.72 5.51
CA LEU A 100 4.37 -5.31 5.84
C LEU A 100 3.77 -4.54 4.66
N LEU A 101 4.18 -4.87 3.43
CA LEU A 101 3.64 -4.27 2.23
C LEU A 101 2.14 -4.52 2.08
N LYS A 102 1.68 -5.73 2.37
CA LYS A 102 0.26 -6.10 2.35
C LYS A 102 -0.51 -5.30 3.39
N GLU A 103 -0.07 -5.29 4.64
CA GLU A 103 -0.74 -4.55 5.70
C GLU A 103 -0.75 -3.04 5.40
N ALA A 104 0.38 -2.46 4.99
CA ALA A 104 0.46 -1.06 4.60
C ALA A 104 -0.50 -0.74 3.44
N THR A 105 -0.62 -1.64 2.46
CA THR A 105 -1.56 -1.46 1.34
C THR A 105 -3.01 -1.54 1.79
N ALA A 106 -3.35 -2.48 2.69
CA ALA A 106 -4.70 -2.58 3.26
C ALA A 106 -5.05 -1.33 4.07
N VAL A 107 -4.15 -0.87 4.93
CA VAL A 107 -4.32 0.36 5.71
C VAL A 107 -4.40 1.59 4.82
N PHE A 108 -3.59 1.67 3.77
CA PHE A 108 -3.62 2.77 2.80
C PHE A 108 -4.99 2.86 2.11
N VAL A 109 -5.51 1.73 1.63
CA VAL A 109 -6.84 1.66 1.00
C VAL A 109 -7.94 2.03 1.98
N ALA A 110 -7.84 1.55 3.24
CA ALA A 110 -8.82 1.82 4.28
C ALA A 110 -8.85 3.30 4.70
N ARG A 111 -7.69 3.91 4.90
CA ARG A 111 -7.55 5.28 5.42
C ARG A 111 -7.59 6.36 4.34
N HIS A 112 -7.15 6.02 3.13
CA HIS A 112 -7.04 6.97 2.02
C HIS A 112 -7.78 6.48 0.76
N PRO A 113 -9.07 6.13 0.84
CA PRO A 113 -9.87 5.71 -0.31
C PRO A 113 -9.84 6.69 -1.51
N PRO A 114 -9.86 8.03 -1.36
CA PRO A 114 -9.75 8.93 -2.50
C PRO A 114 -8.37 8.87 -3.18
N MET A 115 -7.31 8.53 -2.45
CA MET A 115 -5.95 8.45 -3.00
C MET A 115 -5.73 7.21 -3.85
N ILE A 116 -6.57 6.18 -3.70
CA ILE A 116 -6.59 5.01 -4.61
C ILE A 116 -6.82 5.48 -6.04
N ALA A 117 -7.66 6.50 -6.27
CA ALA A 117 -7.89 7.04 -7.61
C ALA A 117 -6.67 7.76 -8.19
N MET A 118 -5.76 8.24 -7.32
CA MET A 118 -4.51 8.92 -7.66
C MET A 118 -3.33 7.97 -7.84
N LEU A 119 -3.50 6.68 -7.51
CA LEU A 119 -2.47 5.68 -7.79
C LEU A 119 -2.24 5.55 -9.30
N PRO A 120 -1.01 5.21 -9.71
CA PRO A 120 -0.70 4.86 -11.08
C PRO A 120 -1.70 3.85 -11.65
N ALA A 121 -2.07 4.00 -12.92
CA ALA A 121 -3.07 3.16 -13.56
C ALA A 121 -2.74 1.66 -13.45
N ALA A 122 -1.47 1.29 -13.58
CA ALA A 122 -1.02 -0.08 -13.43
C ALA A 122 -1.33 -0.67 -12.04
N LEU A 123 -1.12 0.10 -10.96
CA LEU A 123 -1.45 -0.35 -9.60
C LEU A 123 -2.96 -0.44 -9.39
N ARG A 124 -3.72 0.54 -9.88
CA ARG A 124 -5.20 0.51 -9.78
C ARG A 124 -5.78 -0.66 -10.55
N GLU A 125 -5.27 -0.94 -11.75
CA GLU A 125 -5.72 -2.06 -12.56
C GLU A 125 -5.30 -3.39 -11.97
N ALA A 126 -4.08 -3.52 -11.43
CA ALA A 126 -3.65 -4.73 -10.73
C ALA A 126 -4.55 -5.02 -9.52
N LEU A 127 -4.87 -4.00 -8.71
CA LEU A 127 -5.80 -4.12 -7.60
C LEU A 127 -7.21 -4.47 -8.09
N ALA A 128 -7.74 -3.80 -9.12
CA ALA A 128 -9.09 -4.02 -9.66
C ALA A 128 -9.28 -5.38 -10.34
N GLU A 129 -8.34 -5.79 -11.18
CA GLU A 129 -8.37 -7.05 -11.92
C GLU A 129 -8.37 -8.23 -10.94
N ARG A 130 -7.50 -8.16 -9.93
CA ARG A 130 -7.42 -9.17 -8.88
C ARG A 130 -8.67 -9.15 -8.01
N PHE A 131 -9.28 -8.00 -7.76
CA PHE A 131 -10.53 -7.87 -6.99
C PHE A 131 -11.68 -8.58 -7.69
N THR A 132 -11.78 -8.36 -9.00
CA THR A 132 -12.77 -9.02 -9.86
C THR A 132 -12.54 -10.54 -9.91
N ARG A 133 -11.27 -10.97 -9.97
CA ARG A 133 -10.91 -12.39 -9.97
C ARG A 133 -11.19 -13.09 -8.65
N SER A 134 -10.93 -12.43 -7.51
CA SER A 134 -11.21 -12.96 -6.18
C SER A 134 -12.73 -13.12 -5.95
N LEU A 135 -13.54 -12.17 -6.42
CA LEU A 135 -15.00 -12.26 -6.34
C LEU A 135 -15.58 -13.34 -7.26
N SER A 136 -14.95 -13.60 -8.41
CA SER A 136 -15.41 -14.64 -9.35
C SER A 136 -15.02 -16.06 -8.92
N SER A 137 -14.16 -16.19 -7.90
CA SER A 137 -13.64 -17.47 -7.39
C SER A 137 -14.17 -17.81 -5.99
N SER A 138 -15.21 -17.11 -5.51
CA SER A 138 -15.91 -17.34 -4.24
C SER A 138 -17.27 -17.98 -4.45
#